data_AF-A0A2M8P6Z3-F1
#
_entry.id   AF-A0A2M8P6Z3-F1
#
_cell.length_a   1.000
_cell.length_b   1.000
_cell.length_c   1.000
_cell.angle_alpha   90.00
_cell.angle_beta   90.00
_cell.angle_gamma   90.00
#
_symmetry.space_group_name_H-M   'P 1'
#
loop_
_entity.id
_entity.type
_entity.pdbx_description
1 polymer ?
#
loop_
_entity_poly.entity_id
_entity_poly.type
_entity_poly.pdbx_seq_one_letter_code
_entity_poly.pdbx_strand_id
1 'polypeptide(L)'
;MLLLYMVMAWCGGIALSAARPEASLNSALPICAVIGGIMGAVLSYQRRNVRRLSLCLAAAGLGMAHHSAALQPFRPDQLAFYNDRGTAVLEGIVS
;
A
#
# COMPACT_ATOMS: atom_id res chain seq x y z
N MET A 1 5.26 -12.73 -17.37
CA MET A 1 4.59 -11.48 -17.83
C MET A 1 3.59 -10.94 -16.82
N LEU A 2 2.55 -11.69 -16.40
CA LEU A 2 1.60 -11.19 -15.38
C LEU A 2 2.28 -10.76 -14.07
N LEU A 3 3.23 -11.56 -13.59
CA LEU A 3 4.01 -11.25 -12.38
C LEU A 3 4.73 -9.88 -12.50
N LEU A 4 5.38 -9.61 -13.63
CA LEU A 4 6.04 -8.33 -13.89
C LEU A 4 5.04 -7.17 -13.87
N TYR A 5 3.86 -7.32 -14.47
CA TYR A 5 2.82 -6.30 -14.41
C TYR A 5 2.34 -6.06 -12.97
N MET A 6 2.19 -7.10 -12.16
CA MET A 6 1.78 -6.95 -10.76
C MET A 6 2.86 -6.27 -9.93
N VAL A 7 4.14 -6.58 -10.13
CA VAL A 7 5.26 -5.91 -9.45
C VAL A 7 5.32 -4.44 -9.84
N MET A 8 5.22 -4.12 -11.14
CA MET A 8 5.19 -2.73 -11.61
C MET A 8 3.98 -1.96 -11.07
N ALA A 9 2.81 -2.61 -11.01
CA ALA A 9 1.61 -2.01 -10.44
C ALA A 9 1.74 -1.78 -8.93
N TRP A 10 2.35 -2.71 -8.19
CA TRP A 10 2.64 -2.56 -6.77
C TRP A 10 3.59 -1.40 -6.49
N CYS A 11 4.72 -1.33 -7.22
CA CYS A 11 5.65 -0.20 -7.14
C CYS A 11 4.97 1.13 -7.53
N GLY A 12 4.13 1.12 -8.57
CA GLY A 12 3.34 2.28 -8.97
C GLY A 12 2.36 2.74 -7.89
N GLY A 13 1.76 1.80 -7.15
CA GLY A 13 0.92 2.09 -5.99
C GLY A 13 1.70 2.77 -4.86
N ILE A 14 2.92 2.33 -4.58
CA ILE A 14 3.80 2.98 -3.59
C ILE A 14 4.14 4.41 -4.04
N ALA A 15 4.55 4.58 -5.30
CA ALA A 15 4.89 5.90 -5.85
C ALA A 15 3.68 6.85 -5.83
N LEU A 16 2.48 6.36 -6.14
CA LEU A 16 1.24 7.14 -6.08
C LEU A 16 0.90 7.56 -4.64
N SER A 17 1.09 6.66 -3.68
CA SER A 17 0.92 6.92 -2.25
C SER A 17 1.91 7.97 -1.74
N ALA A 18 3.18 7.88 -2.15
CA ALA A 18 4.20 8.86 -1.83
C ALA A 18 3.94 10.24 -2.46
N ALA A 19 3.42 10.29 -3.69
CA ALA A 19 3.08 11.54 -4.38
C ALA A 19 1.80 12.20 -3.82
N ARG A 20 0.88 11.42 -3.23
CA ARG A 20 -0.37 11.91 -2.64
C ARG A 20 -0.64 11.28 -1.27
N PRO A 21 0.12 11.69 -0.23
CA PRO A 21 0.01 11.10 1.10
C PRO A 21 -1.38 11.31 1.75
N GLU A 22 -2.06 12.41 1.44
CA GLU A 22 -3.43 12.68 1.94
C GLU A 22 -4.45 11.63 1.49
N ALA A 23 -4.29 11.10 0.27
CA ALA A 23 -5.14 10.06 -0.28
C ALA A 23 -4.79 8.65 0.26
N SER A 24 -3.67 8.50 0.97
CA SER A 24 -3.19 7.20 1.44
C SER A 24 -3.41 6.98 2.93
N LEU A 25 -3.32 8.04 3.75
CA LEU A 25 -3.41 7.97 5.21
C LEU A 25 -4.85 8.03 5.74
N ASN A 26 -5.72 8.83 5.10
CA ASN A 26 -7.10 9.09 5.55
C ASN A 26 -8.18 8.61 4.57
N SER A 27 -7.82 7.90 3.49
CA SER A 27 -8.78 7.49 2.47
C SER A 27 -9.02 5.99 2.47
N ALA A 28 -10.27 5.58 2.21
CA ALA A 28 -10.64 4.19 1.96
C ALA A 28 -10.17 3.68 0.57
N LEU A 29 -9.60 4.58 -0.24
CA LEU A 29 -9.15 4.35 -1.62
C LEU A 29 -8.26 3.11 -1.82
N PRO A 30 -7.18 2.88 -1.04
CA PRO A 30 -6.37 1.68 -1.18
C PRO A 30 -7.16 0.41 -0.88
N ILE A 31 -8.03 0.42 0.13
CA ILE A 31 -8.87 -0.73 0.49
C ILE A 31 -9.90 -1.01 -0.63
N CYS A 32 -10.56 0.03 -1.14
CA CYS A 32 -11.49 -0.08 -2.27
C CYS A 32 -10.80 -0.60 -3.53
N ALA A 33 -9.57 -0.16 -3.82
CA ALA A 33 -8.78 -0.64 -4.95
C ALA A 33 -8.43 -2.13 -4.83
N VAL A 34 -8.08 -2.60 -3.63
CA VAL A 34 -7.81 -4.02 -3.35
C VAL A 34 -9.08 -4.85 -3.50
N ILE A 35 -10.15 -4.49 -2.79
CA ILE A 35 -11.42 -5.25 -2.79
C ILE A 35 -12.03 -5.25 -4.20
N GLY A 36 -12.10 -4.09 -4.84
CA GLY A 36 -12.62 -3.94 -6.20
C GLY A 36 -11.78 -4.69 -7.23
N GLY A 37 -10.45 -4.68 -7.09
CA GLY A 37 -9.54 -5.44 -7.95
C GLY A 37 -9.70 -6.96 -7.80
N ILE A 38 -9.87 -7.46 -6.58
CA ILE A 38 -10.12 -8.89 -6.31
C ILE A 38 -11.51 -9.30 -6.81
N MET A 39 -12.56 -8.57 -6.46
CA MET A 39 -13.92 -8.85 -6.96
C MET A 39 -13.99 -8.79 -8.48
N GLY A 40 -13.37 -7.78 -9.09
CA GLY A 40 -13.29 -7.65 -10.55
C GLY A 40 -12.58 -8.83 -11.20
N ALA A 41 -11.49 -9.33 -10.59
CA ALA A 41 -10.77 -10.50 -11.08
C ALA A 41 -11.59 -11.80 -10.99
N VAL A 42 -12.43 -11.95 -9.96
CA VAL A 42 -13.34 -13.09 -9.78
C VAL A 42 -14.49 -13.03 -10.78
N LEU A 43 -15.15 -11.88 -10.91
CA LEU A 43 -16.29 -11.68 -11.82
C LEU A 43 -15.88 -11.78 -13.30
N SER A 44 -14.66 -11.38 -13.64
CA SER A 44 -14.13 -11.41 -15.01
C SER A 44 -13.33 -12.66 -15.34
N TYR A 45 -13.57 -13.77 -14.63
CA TYR A 45 -12.79 -15.02 -14.78
C TYR A 45 -12.60 -15.46 -16.25
N GLN A 46 -13.64 -15.33 -17.08
CA GLN A 46 -13.60 -15.70 -18.50
C GLN A 46 -12.83 -14.70 -19.39
N ARG A 47 -12.74 -13.43 -18.99
CA ARG A 47 -12.09 -12.36 -19.77
C ARG A 47 -10.68 -12.12 -19.28
N ARG A 48 -9.73 -12.83 -19.89
CA ARG A 48 -8.31 -12.84 -19.49
C ARG A 48 -7.69 -11.44 -19.34
N ASN A 49 -8.02 -10.50 -20.22
CA ASN A 49 -7.48 -9.13 -20.16
C ASN A 49 -8.06 -8.30 -19.00
N VAL A 50 -9.38 -8.38 -18.79
CA VAL A 50 -10.06 -7.68 -17.69
C VAL A 50 -9.55 -8.19 -16.34
N ARG A 51 -9.44 -9.51 -16.19
CA ARG A 51 -8.89 -10.14 -14.99
C ARG A 51 -7.48 -9.66 -14.67
N ARG A 52 -6.61 -9.55 -15.68
CA ARG A 52 -5.24 -9.03 -15.47
C ARG A 52 -5.24 -7.58 -14.99
N LEU A 53 -6.10 -6.75 -15.57
CA LEU A 53 -6.21 -5.34 -15.21
C LEU A 53 -6.73 -5.19 -13.77
N SER A 54 -7.75 -5.96 -13.39
CA SER A 54 -8.27 -6.00 -12.02
C SER A 54 -7.23 -6.47 -11.00
N LEU A 55 -6.42 -7.49 -11.35
CA LEU A 55 -5.32 -7.94 -10.51
C LEU A 55 -4.21 -6.89 -10.36
N CYS A 56 -3.89 -6.14 -11.42
CA CYS A 56 -2.94 -5.03 -11.33
C CYS A 56 -3.48 -3.91 -10.43
N LEU A 57 -4.78 -3.64 -10.51
CA LEU A 57 -5.45 -2.64 -9.67
C LEU A 57 -5.42 -3.05 -8.19
N ALA A 58 -5.63 -4.34 -7.89
CA ALA A 58 -5.46 -4.88 -6.55
C ALA A 58 -4.00 -4.77 -6.06
N ALA A 59 -3.01 -5.08 -6.92
CA ALA A 59 -1.60 -4.97 -6.58
C ALA A 59 -1.19 -3.51 -6.29
N ALA A 60 -1.69 -2.55 -7.06
CA ALA A 60 -1.48 -1.13 -6.80
C ALA A 60 -2.10 -0.69 -5.46
N GLY A 61 -3.32 -1.14 -5.16
CA GLY A 61 -3.96 -0.88 -3.86
C GLY A 61 -3.16 -1.45 -2.67
N LEU A 62 -2.59 -2.66 -2.82
CA LEU A 62 -1.69 -3.26 -1.82
C LEU A 62 -0.40 -2.46 -1.65
N GLY A 63 0.17 -1.94 -2.74
CA GLY A 63 1.34 -1.06 -2.69
C GLY A 63 1.07 0.23 -1.92
N MET A 64 -0.08 0.87 -2.20
CA MET A 64 -0.52 2.05 -1.47
C MET A 64 -0.71 1.77 0.02
N ALA A 65 -1.39 0.67 0.37
CA ALA A 65 -1.63 0.27 1.76
C ALA A 65 -0.33 -0.04 2.52
N HIS A 66 0.62 -0.73 1.87
CA HIS A 66 1.92 -1.03 2.46
C HIS A 66 2.70 0.25 2.80
N HIS A 67 2.76 1.20 1.88
CA HIS A 67 3.41 2.49 2.11
C HIS A 67 2.72 3.27 3.25
N SER A 68 1.39 3.34 3.25
CA SER A 68 0.65 4.00 4.34
C SER A 68 0.89 3.36 5.70
N ALA A 69 0.98 2.02 5.76
CA ALA A 69 1.28 1.30 6.99
C ALA A 69 2.70 1.56 7.49
N ALA A 70 3.67 1.71 6.57
CA ALA A 70 5.05 2.05 6.90
C ALA A 70 5.21 3.49 7.42
N LEU A 71 4.28 4.40 7.08
CA LEU A 71 4.27 5.78 7.53
C LEU A 71 3.49 6.02 8.83
N GLN A 72 2.86 5.00 9.41
CA GLN A 72 2.12 5.19 10.66
C GLN A 72 3.09 5.59 11.78
N PRO A 73 2.76 6.64 12.56
CA PRO A 73 3.58 7.02 13.70
C PRO A 73 3.68 5.84 14.67
N PHE A 74 4.90 5.58 15.14
CA PHE A 74 5.14 4.52 16.11
C PHE A 74 4.24 4.73 17.33
N ARG A 75 3.57 3.66 17.74
CA ARG A 75 2.86 3.69 19.01
C ARG A 75 3.87 3.70 20.17
N PRO A 76 3.53 4.29 21.33
CA PRO A 76 4.45 4.41 22.46
C PRO A 76 5.02 3.06 22.94
N ASP A 77 4.22 1.99 22.86
CA ASP A 77 4.60 0.62 23.18
C ASP A 77 5.60 0.03 22.17
N GLN A 78 5.53 0.44 20.91
CA GLN A 78 6.46 0.03 19.85
C GLN A 78 7.79 0.79 19.94
N LEU A 79 7.74 2.08 20.32
CA LEU A 79 8.92 2.90 20.54
C LEU A 79 9.88 2.28 21.57
N ALA A 80 9.37 1.73 22.66
CA ALA A 80 10.19 1.03 23.65
C ALA A 80 10.96 -0.15 23.03
N PHE A 81 10.28 -0.98 22.24
CA PHE A 81 10.89 -2.15 21.58
C PHE A 81 11.96 -1.78 20.55
N TYR A 82 11.76 -0.71 19.78
CA TYR A 82 12.74 -0.27 18.77
C TYR A 82 13.90 0.54 19.37
N ASN A 83 13.65 1.27 20.47
CA ASN A 83 14.68 1.96 21.26
C ASN A 83 15.64 0.95 21.91
N ASP A 84 15.11 -0.12 22.51
CA ASP A 84 15.92 -1.20 23.12
C ASP A 84 16.79 -1.93 22.09
N ARG A 85 16.36 -1.97 20.83
CA ARG A 85 17.12 -2.56 19.70
C ARG A 85 18.07 -1.57 19.02
N GLY A 86 18.11 -0.30 19.42
CA GLY A 86 18.91 0.74 18.79
C GLY A 86 18.54 1.02 17.33
N THR A 87 17.30 0.70 16.93
CA THR A 87 16.79 0.85 15.55
C THR A 87 15.87 2.04 15.37
N ALA A 88 15.53 2.74 16.46
CA ALA A 88 14.81 4.01 16.44
C ALA A 88 15.73 5.16 16.86
N VAL A 89 15.70 6.26 16.12
CA VAL A 89 16.30 7.54 16.49
C VAL A 89 15.18 8.47 16.92
N LEU A 90 15.22 8.93 18.17
CA LEU A 90 14.32 9.96 18.69
C LEU A 90 14.80 11.33 18.23
N GLU A 91 14.21 11.86 17.15
CA GLU A 91 14.37 13.26 16.76
C GLU A 91 13.27 14.11 17.41
N GLY A 92 13.66 14.99 18.34
CA GLY A 92 12.78 15.98 18.94
C GLY A 92 12.96 17.34 18.26
N ILE A 93 11.89 17.92 17.73
CA ILE A 93 11.88 19.30 17.23
C ILE A 93 11.44 20.19 18.40
N VAL A 94 12.34 21.03 18.89
CA VAL A 94 11.99 22.11 19.84
C VAL A 94 11.54 23.30 19.01
N SER A 95 10.23 23.62 19.06
CA SER A 95 9.66 24.84 18.47
C SER A 95 9.46 25.92 19.53
#